data_AF-A0A3N9WX94-F1
#
_entry.id   AF-A0A3N9WX94-F1
#
_cell.length_a   1.000
_cell.length_b   1.000
_cell.length_c   1.000
_cell.angle_alpha   90.00
_cell.angle_beta   90.00
_cell.angle_gamma   90.00
#
_symmetry.space_group_name_H-M   'P 1'
#
loop_
_entity.id
_entity.type
_entity.pdbx_description
1 polymer ?
#
loop_
_entity_poly.entity_id
_entity_poly.type
_entity_poly.pdbx_seq_one_letter_code
_entity_poly.pdbx_strand_id
1 'polypeptide(L)'
;MVSLDPPALLFFAEPDSTFTATMQGRIRHQFTQFRLATLYGTQASRQVAGERLRLNQLRQEGGPAAVREHLRATAHSWAATSLNCWQHAMYEALATDSGFLNTDS
;
A
#
# COMPACT_ATOMS: atom_id res chain seq x y z
N MET A 1 13.69 7.86 21.19
CA MET A 1 13.20 6.48 20.97
C MET A 1 12.23 6.56 19.81
N VAL A 2 12.72 6.36 18.59
CA VAL A 2 11.87 6.33 17.37
C VAL A 2 11.26 4.93 17.32
N SER A 3 9.92 4.83 17.26
CA SER A 3 9.28 3.52 17.11
C SER A 3 9.66 2.94 15.76
N LEU A 4 10.20 1.72 15.76
CA LEU A 4 10.57 0.95 14.57
C LEU A 4 9.36 0.32 13.88
N ASP A 5 8.14 0.72 14.26
CA ASP A 5 6.93 0.13 13.73
C ASP A 5 6.77 0.53 12.25
N PRO A 6 6.54 -0.43 11.35
CA PRO A 6 6.22 -0.12 9.98
C PRO A 6 4.97 0.78 9.94
N PRO A 7 4.85 1.67 8.93
CA PRO A 7 3.69 2.54 8.81
C PRO A 7 2.40 1.72 8.88
N ALA A 8 1.44 2.19 9.68
CA ALA A 8 0.14 1.55 9.78
C ALA A 8 -0.65 1.82 8.50
N LEU A 9 -0.82 0.79 7.68
CA LEU A 9 -1.58 0.86 6.43
C LEU A 9 -3.05 0.53 6.70
N LEU A 10 -3.93 1.49 6.39
CA LEU A 10 -5.38 1.36 6.51
C LEU A 10 -5.99 1.12 5.14
N PHE A 11 -6.79 0.06 5.04
CA PHE A 11 -7.46 -0.31 3.79
C PHE A 11 -8.97 -0.12 3.92
N PHE A 12 -9.58 0.41 2.86
CA PHE A 12 -11.02 0.59 2.72
C PHE A 12 -11.46 0.25 1.29
N ALA A 13 -12.72 -0.12 1.12
CA ALA A 13 -13.30 -0.34 -0.19
C ALA A 13 -13.91 0.95 -0.73
N GLU A 14 -13.39 1.43 -1.85
CA GLU A 14 -13.91 2.56 -2.60
C GLU A 14 -14.44 2.07 -3.97
N PRO A 15 -15.70 1.60 -4.03
CA PRO A 15 -16.27 1.12 -5.28
C PRO A 15 -16.51 2.29 -6.23
N ASP A 16 -16.33 2.04 -7.53
CA ASP A 16 -16.54 3.03 -8.58
C ASP A 16 -17.94 3.66 -8.52
N SER A 17 -17.98 4.99 -8.62
CA SER A 17 -19.19 5.80 -8.71
C SER A 17 -20.11 5.44 -9.88
N THR A 18 -19.59 4.81 -10.94
CA THR A 18 -20.37 4.33 -12.09
C THR A 18 -21.26 3.13 -11.74
N PHE A 19 -20.97 2.41 -10.65
CA PHE A 19 -21.78 1.29 -10.19
C PHE A 19 -23.07 1.74 -9.52
N THR A 20 -24.12 0.92 -9.63
CA THR A 20 -25.38 1.16 -8.91
C THR A 20 -25.15 1.22 -7.40
N ALA A 21 -25.97 2.00 -6.70
CA ALA A 21 -25.89 2.12 -5.23
C ALA A 21 -25.92 0.76 -4.52
N THR A 22 -26.74 -0.18 -5.03
CA THR A 22 -26.81 -1.55 -4.52
C THR A 22 -25.48 -2.30 -4.68
N MET A 23 -24.81 -2.17 -5.82
CA MET A 23 -23.52 -2.82 -6.06
C MET A 23 -22.42 -2.21 -5.17
N GLN A 24 -22.36 -0.89 -5.08
CA GLN A 24 -21.42 -0.22 -4.18
C GLN A 24 -21.62 -0.65 -2.73
N GLY A 25 -22.88 -0.73 -2.28
CA GLY A 25 -23.24 -1.23 -0.96
C GLY A 25 -22.78 -2.68 -0.72
N ARG A 26 -22.96 -3.55 -1.71
CA ARG A 26 -22.48 -4.94 -1.65
C ARG A 26 -20.96 -5.05 -1.54
N ILE A 27 -20.21 -4.28 -2.33
CA ILE A 27 -18.74 -4.27 -2.27
C ILE A 27 -18.26 -3.85 -0.88
N ARG A 28 -18.78 -2.74 -0.36
CA ARG A 28 -18.44 -2.28 1.00
C ARG A 28 -18.81 -3.32 2.06
N HIS A 29 -20.01 -3.91 1.95
CA HIS A 29 -20.47 -4.93 2.89
C HIS A 29 -19.57 -6.17 2.89
N GLN A 30 -19.21 -6.70 1.70
CA GLN A 30 -18.31 -7.84 1.58
C GLN A 30 -16.93 -7.52 2.16
N PHE A 31 -16.38 -6.34 1.87
CA PHE A 31 -15.10 -5.91 2.41
C PHE A 31 -15.09 -5.92 3.95
N THR A 32 -16.16 -5.43 4.58
CA THR A 32 -16.33 -5.48 6.03
C THR A 32 -16.55 -6.91 6.53
N GLN A 33 -17.43 -7.67 5.90
CA GLN A 33 -17.81 -9.03 6.32
C GLN A 33 -16.60 -10.00 6.29
N PHE A 34 -15.74 -9.87 5.30
CA PHE A 34 -14.50 -10.65 5.20
C PHE A 34 -13.33 -10.04 5.97
N ARG A 35 -13.53 -8.92 6.68
CA ARG A 35 -12.52 -8.21 7.48
C ARG A 35 -11.26 -7.89 6.67
N LEU A 36 -11.44 -7.51 5.41
CA LEU A 36 -10.33 -7.34 4.47
C LEU A 36 -9.38 -6.22 4.89
N ALA A 37 -9.88 -5.18 5.57
CA ALA A 37 -9.03 -4.13 6.15
C ALA A 37 -7.92 -4.70 7.06
N THR A 38 -8.30 -5.56 8.01
CA THR A 38 -7.36 -6.17 8.96
C THR A 38 -6.44 -7.17 8.27
N LEU A 39 -6.99 -8.00 7.38
CA LEU A 39 -6.22 -8.98 6.64
C LEU A 39 -5.13 -8.31 5.79
N TYR A 40 -5.52 -7.34 4.97
CA TYR A 40 -4.61 -6.63 4.09
C TYR A 40 -3.61 -5.78 4.87
N GLY A 41 -4.03 -5.08 5.92
CA GLY A 41 -3.12 -4.36 6.80
C GLY A 41 -2.02 -5.26 7.38
N THR A 42 -2.38 -6.45 7.87
CA THR A 42 -1.40 -7.42 8.40
C THR A 42 -0.41 -7.91 7.33
N GLN A 43 -0.91 -8.24 6.14
CA GLN A 43 -0.06 -8.69 5.02
C GLN A 43 0.85 -7.58 4.53
N ALA A 44 0.33 -6.37 4.40
CA ALA A 44 1.04 -5.19 3.97
C ALA A 44 2.17 -4.81 4.94
N SER A 45 1.91 -4.77 6.25
CA SER A 45 2.95 -4.53 7.25
C SER A 45 4.09 -5.54 7.16
N ARG A 46 3.79 -6.83 6.94
CA ARG A 46 4.81 -7.87 6.77
C ARG A 46 5.61 -7.67 5.49
N GLN A 47 4.96 -7.33 4.38
CA GLN A 47 5.62 -7.08 3.10
C GLN A 47 6.59 -5.90 3.19
N VAL A 48 6.15 -4.77 3.74
CA VAL A 48 6.99 -3.57 3.92
C VAL A 48 8.16 -3.85 4.86
N ALA A 49 7.92 -4.58 5.96
CA ALA A 49 8.98 -4.99 6.87
C ALA A 49 10.03 -5.89 6.19
N GLY A 50 9.59 -6.80 5.30
CA GLY A 50 10.47 -7.65 4.50
C GLY A 50 11.34 -6.87 3.50
N GLU A 51 10.85 -5.74 3.00
CA GLU A 51 11.58 -4.88 2.04
C GLU A 51 12.40 -3.77 2.71
N ARG A 52 12.39 -3.66 4.04
CA ARG A 52 13.04 -2.58 4.78
C ARG A 52 14.50 -2.36 4.36
N LEU A 53 15.28 -3.43 4.23
CA LEU A 53 16.68 -3.33 3.81
C LEU A 53 16.81 -2.70 2.41
N ARG A 54 16.00 -3.16 1.46
CA ARG A 54 16.01 -2.66 0.08
C ARG A 54 15.60 -1.20 0.02
N LEU A 55 14.55 -0.83 0.75
CA LEU A 55 14.07 0.55 0.82
C LEU A 55 15.13 1.48 1.44
N ASN A 56 15.86 1.02 2.44
CA ASN A 56 16.95 1.80 3.04
C ASN A 56 18.14 1.97 2.10
N GLN A 57 18.51 0.94 1.35
CA GLN A 57 19.54 1.04 0.31
C GLN A 57 19.16 2.06 -0.75
N LEU A 58 17.92 2.01 -1.25
CA LEU A 58 17.42 2.98 -2.23
C LEU A 58 17.46 4.41 -1.71
N ARG A 59 17.13 4.64 -0.43
CA ARG A 59 17.27 5.97 0.20
C ARG A 59 18.71 6.45 0.21
N GLN A 60 19.65 5.58 0.56
CA GLN A 60 21.08 5.94 0.59
C GLN A 60 21.65 6.22 -0.81
N GLU A 61 21.20 5.46 -1.81
CA GLU A 61 21.69 5.55 -3.19
C GLU A 61 21.12 6.76 -3.95
N GLY A 62 19.83 7.05 -3.80
CA GLY A 62 19.14 8.05 -4.62
C GLY A 62 18.02 8.80 -3.90
N GLY A 63 17.99 8.73 -2.58
CA GLY A 63 17.05 9.47 -1.75
C GLY A 63 15.58 9.09 -1.97
N PRO A 64 14.65 10.00 -1.61
CA PRO A 64 13.21 9.79 -1.75
C PRO A 64 12.75 9.48 -3.18
N ALA A 65 13.47 9.97 -4.19
CA ALA A 65 13.13 9.76 -5.60
C ALA A 65 13.32 8.29 -6.01
N ALA A 66 14.45 7.67 -5.62
CA ALA A 66 14.73 6.27 -5.91
C ALA A 66 13.73 5.32 -5.23
N VAL A 67 13.33 5.63 -3.98
CA VAL A 67 12.28 4.89 -3.28
C VAL A 67 10.95 5.01 -4.03
N ARG A 68 10.55 6.23 -4.40
CA ARG A 68 9.29 6.47 -5.14
C ARG A 68 9.26 5.71 -6.45
N GLU A 69 10.34 5.75 -7.22
CA GLU A 69 10.44 5.04 -8.50
C GLU A 69 10.28 3.53 -8.31
N HIS A 70 10.98 2.95 -7.33
CA HIS A 70 10.84 1.54 -7.00
C HIS A 70 9.40 1.17 -6.62
N LEU A 71 8.77 1.92 -5.71
CA LEU A 71 7.40 1.66 -5.28
C LEU A 71 6.41 1.76 -6.45
N ARG A 72 6.55 2.75 -7.33
CA ARG A 72 5.71 2.89 -8.54
C ARG A 72 5.89 1.74 -9.52
N ALA A 73 7.14 1.33 -9.78
CA ALA A 73 7.43 0.20 -10.65
C ALA A 73 6.81 -1.09 -10.10
N THR A 74 6.92 -1.31 -8.79
CA THR A 74 6.32 -2.47 -8.12
C THR A 74 4.79 -2.40 -8.14
N ALA A 75 4.20 -1.22 -7.89
CA ALA A 75 2.75 -1.02 -8.01
C ALA A 75 2.23 -1.35 -9.42
N HIS A 76 2.94 -0.90 -10.46
CA HIS A 76 2.60 -1.18 -11.85
C HIS A 76 2.66 -2.68 -12.18
N SER A 77 3.67 -3.39 -11.66
CA SER A 77 3.79 -4.85 -11.81
C SER A 77 2.58 -5.59 -11.22
N TRP A 78 2.15 -5.21 -10.01
CA TRP A 78 0.96 -5.78 -9.38
C TRP A 78 -0.33 -5.44 -10.12
N ALA A 79 -0.49 -4.19 -10.60
CA ALA A 79 -1.64 -3.78 -11.41
C ALA A 79 -1.79 -4.59 -12.69
N ALA A 80 -0.67 -4.97 -13.33
CA ALA A 80 -0.70 -5.81 -14.53
C ALA A 80 -1.31 -7.20 -14.28
N THR A 81 -1.28 -7.69 -13.04
CA THR A 81 -1.92 -8.95 -12.64
C THR A 81 -3.35 -8.71 -12.15
N SER A 82 -3.55 -7.76 -11.23
CA SER A 82 -4.86 -7.41 -10.68
C SER A 82 -4.84 -6.02 -10.08
N LEU A 83 -5.61 -5.10 -10.66
CA LEU A 83 -5.72 -3.72 -10.18
C LEU A 83 -6.25 -3.64 -8.74
N ASN A 84 -7.18 -4.54 -8.37
CA ASN A 84 -7.84 -4.53 -7.06
C ASN A 84 -7.09 -5.35 -5.99
N CYS A 85 -5.84 -5.73 -6.22
CA CYS A 85 -5.05 -6.42 -5.20
C CYS A 85 -4.51 -5.45 -4.15
N TRP A 86 -4.38 -5.92 -2.90
CA TRP A 86 -3.91 -5.09 -1.80
C TRP A 86 -2.45 -4.64 -1.99
N GLN A 87 -1.63 -5.41 -2.72
CA GLN A 87 -0.25 -5.05 -3.01
C GLN A 87 -0.18 -3.79 -3.87
N HIS A 88 -0.96 -3.73 -4.95
CA HIS A 88 -1.02 -2.57 -5.81
C HIS A 88 -1.39 -1.32 -5.00
N ALA A 89 -2.50 -1.39 -4.25
CA ALA A 89 -2.96 -0.30 -3.40
C ALA A 89 -1.92 0.13 -2.35
N MET A 90 -1.22 -0.83 -1.73
CA MET A 90 -0.15 -0.55 -0.78
C MET A 90 1.01 0.23 -1.42
N TYR A 91 1.57 -0.29 -2.53
CA TYR A 91 2.74 0.34 -3.15
C TYR A 91 2.40 1.71 -3.74
N GLU A 92 1.19 1.87 -4.30
CA GLU A 92 0.71 3.18 -4.79
C GLU A 92 0.58 4.19 -3.64
N ALA A 93 -0.02 3.79 -2.52
CA ALA A 93 -0.16 4.65 -1.34
C ALA A 93 1.22 5.07 -0.79
N LEU A 94 2.16 4.13 -0.63
CA LEU A 94 3.51 4.44 -0.14
C LEU A 94 4.29 5.33 -1.13
N ALA A 95 4.07 5.20 -2.44
CA ALA A 95 4.72 6.03 -3.45
C ALA A 95 4.21 7.49 -3.47
N THR A 96 3.07 7.76 -2.85
CA THR A 96 2.46 9.09 -2.79
C THR A 96 2.60 9.74 -1.40
N ASP A 97 2.87 8.94 -0.36
CA ASP A 97 3.07 9.43 1.00
C ASP A 97 4.44 10.10 1.17
N SER A 98 4.45 11.44 1.26
CA SER A 98 5.69 12.19 1.46
C SER A 98 6.38 11.90 2.79
N GLY A 99 5.62 11.52 3.83
CA GLY A 99 6.21 11.16 5.13
C GLY A 99 7.10 9.94 4.97
N PHE A 100 6.53 8.86 4.44
CA PHE A 100 7.21 7.60 4.15
C PHE A 100 8.39 7.77 3.21
N LEU A 101 8.26 8.60 2.16
CA LEU A 101 9.36 8.83 1.21
C LEU A 101 10.52 9.61 1.82
N ASN A 102 10.27 10.51 2.78
CA ASN A 102 11.29 11.36 3.40
C ASN A 102 11.80 10.83 4.74
N THR A 103 11.28 9.70 5.26
CA THR A 103 11.82 9.10 6.49
C THR A 103 13.28 8.70 6.28
N ASP A 104 14.19 9.39 6.96
CA ASP A 104 15.57 8.96 7.14
C ASP A 104 15.62 7.89 8.23
N SER A 105 16.32 6.78 7.95
CA SER A 105 16.52 5.69 8.93
C SER A 105 17.52 6.06 10.00
#